data_AF-A0A1G0JFT8-F1
#
_entry.id   AF-A0A1G0JFT8-F1
#
_cell.length_a   1.000
_cell.length_b   1.000
_cell.length_c   1.000
_cell.angle_alpha   90.00
_cell.angle_beta   90.00
_cell.angle_gamma   90.00
#
_symmetry.space_group_name_H-M   'P 1'
#
loop_
_entity.id
_entity.type
_entity.pdbx_description
1 polymer ?
#
loop_
_entity_poly.entity_id
_entity_poly.type
_entity_poly.pdbx_seq_one_letter_code
_entity_poly.pdbx_strand_id
1 'polypeptide(L)'
;MSKFNLILHAKEEELLQIFHEFGKLKAPLEQRLDIVAREMQTRKAQIICAVGFNSNASRMPEICPLLGFESFEELVKQRNDIFTTDIYKYVTLENVLTIFGTVREHPENLQVMQYLLKRRLINIERQIEATVNSLIIEKYKAEMRAVYNDGIADIEFAEERLNTQDSGFRALLNEVCIIIESKLIPAGDIFFRDTILPQEKHKILSKGLMPRDLIQTRLEDENISQEEKQILYDYLRQTRI
;
A
#
# COMPACT_ATOMS: atom_id res chain seq x y z
N MET A 1 16.76 2.26 -16.37
CA MET A 1 16.28 2.46 -14.98
C MET A 1 15.66 3.85 -14.91
N SER A 2 14.46 4.02 -14.33
CA SER A 2 13.78 5.33 -14.30
C SER A 2 14.55 6.32 -13.40
N LYS A 3 14.43 7.63 -13.66
CA LYS A 3 15.04 8.68 -12.81
C LYS A 3 14.51 8.63 -11.38
N PHE A 4 13.25 8.26 -11.21
CA PHE A 4 12.64 7.97 -9.91
C PHE A 4 13.40 6.86 -9.16
N ASN A 5 13.62 5.71 -9.79
CA ASN A 5 14.31 4.57 -9.17
C ASN A 5 15.77 4.90 -8.85
N LEU A 6 16.43 5.65 -9.75
CA LEU A 6 17.79 6.14 -9.54
C LEU A 6 17.86 7.00 -8.27
N ILE A 7 16.98 7.98 -8.11
CA ILE A 7 16.97 8.83 -6.90
C ILE A 7 16.62 8.00 -5.67
N LEU A 8 15.59 7.15 -5.73
CA LEU A 8 15.08 6.44 -4.56
C LEU A 8 16.10 5.48 -3.93
N HIS A 9 16.94 4.84 -4.74
CA HIS A 9 17.95 3.87 -4.28
C HIS A 9 19.37 4.43 -4.23
N ALA A 10 19.58 5.68 -4.65
CA ALA A 10 20.91 6.27 -4.67
C ALA A 10 21.52 6.33 -3.27
N LYS A 11 22.82 6.04 -3.21
CA LYS A 11 23.64 6.28 -2.02
C LYS A 11 23.94 7.77 -1.87
N GLU A 12 24.50 8.16 -0.72
CA GLU A 12 24.83 9.55 -0.38
C GLU A 12 25.62 10.26 -1.51
N GLU A 13 26.72 9.67 -1.97
CA GLU A 13 27.55 10.26 -3.05
C GLU A 13 26.79 10.39 -4.38
N GLU A 14 25.98 9.39 -4.73
CA GLU A 14 25.21 9.37 -5.97
C GLU A 14 24.09 10.42 -5.95
N LEU A 15 23.40 10.57 -4.80
CA LEU A 15 22.40 11.60 -4.60
C LEU A 15 23.00 13.00 -4.77
N LEU A 16 24.17 13.24 -4.16
CA LEU A 16 24.88 14.51 -4.32
C LEU A 16 25.27 14.75 -5.77
N GLN A 17 25.81 13.75 -6.46
CA GLN A 17 26.15 13.87 -7.88
C GLN A 17 24.92 14.21 -8.75
N ILE A 18 23.78 13.55 -8.50
CA ILE A 18 22.52 13.80 -9.21
C ILE A 18 22.08 15.26 -9.06
N PHE A 19 22.16 15.82 -7.84
CA PHE A 19 21.61 17.15 -7.57
C PHE A 19 22.63 18.29 -7.68
N HIS A 20 23.93 18.01 -7.59
CA HIS A 20 25.00 19.02 -7.63
C HIS A 20 25.03 19.80 -8.95
N GLU A 21 24.64 19.17 -10.07
CA GLU A 21 24.50 19.85 -11.37
C GLU A 21 23.53 21.04 -11.31
N PHE A 22 22.56 21.01 -10.39
CA PHE A 22 21.59 22.07 -10.16
C PHE A 22 22.02 23.11 -9.12
N GLY A 23 23.16 22.93 -8.44
CA GLY A 23 23.68 23.87 -7.45
C GLY A 23 24.03 25.25 -8.01
N LYS A 24 24.27 25.33 -9.32
CA LYS A 24 24.57 26.59 -10.02
C LYS A 24 23.32 27.31 -10.55
N LEU A 25 22.12 26.78 -10.29
CA LEU A 25 20.87 27.40 -10.74
C LEU A 25 20.71 28.80 -10.11
N LYS A 26 20.76 29.82 -10.97
CA LYS A 26 20.38 31.20 -10.64
C LYS A 26 18.86 31.37 -10.74
N ALA A 27 18.13 30.56 -9.99
CA ALA A 27 16.67 30.61 -9.92
C ALA A 27 16.22 30.85 -8.47
N PRO A 28 15.10 31.58 -8.26
CA PRO A 28 14.44 31.68 -6.95
C PRO A 28 14.15 30.30 -6.36
N LEU A 29 14.16 30.21 -5.03
CA LEU A 29 14.02 28.94 -4.31
C LEU A 29 12.76 28.18 -4.76
N GLU A 30 11.62 28.87 -4.89
CA GLU A 30 10.33 28.23 -5.25
C GLU A 30 10.30 27.64 -6.66
N GLN A 31 11.18 28.11 -7.56
CA GLN A 31 11.22 27.66 -8.97
C GLN A 31 12.21 26.51 -9.19
N ARG A 32 13.07 26.22 -8.21
CA ARG A 32 14.14 25.22 -8.37
C ARG A 32 13.58 23.84 -8.67
N LEU A 33 12.59 23.39 -7.90
CA LEU A 33 11.98 22.07 -8.12
C LEU A 33 11.36 21.94 -9.53
N ASP A 34 10.76 23.02 -10.05
CA ASP A 34 10.18 23.03 -11.40
C ASP A 34 11.26 22.88 -12.49
N ILE A 35 12.41 23.53 -12.31
CA ILE A 35 13.55 23.41 -13.22
C ILE A 35 14.13 22.00 -13.13
N VAL A 36 14.43 21.52 -11.93
CA VAL A 36 14.99 20.16 -11.71
C VAL A 36 14.06 19.10 -12.30
N ALA A 37 12.76 19.19 -12.04
CA ALA A 37 11.76 18.27 -12.60
C ALA A 37 11.78 18.26 -14.14
N ARG A 38 11.86 19.45 -14.76
CA ARG A 38 11.93 19.58 -16.22
C ARG A 38 13.19 18.96 -16.80
N GLU A 39 14.36 19.30 -16.25
CA GLU A 39 15.66 18.80 -16.72
C GLU A 39 15.78 17.28 -16.54
N MET A 40 15.28 16.76 -15.41
CA MET A 40 15.24 15.32 -15.14
C MET A 40 14.10 14.58 -15.87
N GLN A 41 13.27 15.29 -16.65
CA GLN A 41 12.09 14.76 -17.35
C GLN A 41 11.17 13.93 -16.44
N THR A 42 10.95 14.42 -15.23
CA THR A 42 10.18 13.76 -14.17
C THR A 42 9.18 14.75 -13.57
N ARG A 43 8.19 14.26 -12.83
CA ARG A 43 7.24 15.13 -12.12
C ARG A 43 7.84 15.60 -10.80
N LYS A 44 7.45 16.81 -10.35
CA LYS A 44 7.79 17.32 -9.01
C LYS A 44 7.45 16.31 -7.92
N ALA A 45 6.24 15.76 -7.98
CA ALA A 45 5.76 14.75 -7.04
C ALA A 45 6.66 13.50 -7.00
N GLN A 46 7.16 13.06 -8.15
CA GLN A 46 8.07 11.92 -8.24
C GLN A 46 9.42 12.23 -7.59
N ILE A 47 9.99 13.42 -7.80
CA ILE A 47 11.25 13.82 -7.12
C ILE A 47 11.02 13.88 -5.61
N ILE A 48 9.97 14.56 -5.16
CA ILE A 48 9.66 14.73 -3.73
C ILE A 48 9.52 13.35 -3.06
N CYS A 49 8.76 12.44 -3.66
CA CYS A 49 8.61 11.09 -3.11
C CYS A 49 9.92 10.28 -3.17
N ALA A 50 10.67 10.34 -4.28
CA ALA A 50 11.91 9.58 -4.42
C ALA A 50 12.96 10.03 -3.39
N VAL A 51 13.20 11.35 -3.26
CA VAL A 51 14.15 11.89 -2.27
C VAL A 51 13.62 11.66 -0.86
N GLY A 52 12.33 11.92 -0.64
CA GLY A 52 11.74 11.83 0.68
C GLY A 52 11.65 10.42 1.25
N PHE A 53 11.60 9.37 0.42
CA PHE A 53 11.65 7.97 0.85
C PHE A 53 13.04 7.33 0.74
N ASN A 54 14.03 8.02 0.19
CA ASN A 54 15.41 7.54 0.18
C ASN A 54 15.98 7.60 1.62
N SER A 55 16.48 6.46 2.11
CA SER A 55 17.00 6.29 3.48
C SER A 55 18.26 7.10 3.78
N ASN A 56 18.98 7.54 2.75
CA ASN A 56 20.21 8.33 2.87
C ASN A 56 19.96 9.84 2.80
N ALA A 57 18.81 10.29 2.27
CA ALA A 57 18.57 11.70 1.98
C ALA A 57 18.55 12.59 3.24
N SER A 58 18.11 12.06 4.38
CA SER A 58 18.10 12.79 5.66
C SER A 58 19.50 13.16 6.17
N ARG A 59 20.53 12.45 5.69
CA ARG A 59 21.94 12.70 6.04
C ARG A 59 22.59 13.75 5.15
N MET A 60 21.92 14.16 4.09
CA MET A 60 22.41 15.07 3.06
C MET A 60 21.56 16.35 3.03
N PRO A 61 21.58 17.17 4.10
CA PRO A 61 20.73 18.37 4.22
C PRO A 61 20.94 19.37 3.08
N GLU A 62 22.11 19.38 2.45
CA GLU A 62 22.45 20.20 1.29
C GLU A 62 21.57 19.94 0.06
N ILE A 63 20.89 18.79 -0.05
CA ILE A 63 19.98 18.49 -1.16
C ILE A 63 18.71 19.36 -1.10
N CYS A 64 18.23 19.69 0.10
CA CYS A 64 16.97 20.43 0.28
C CYS A 64 17.00 21.81 -0.41
N PRO A 65 18.01 22.68 -0.17
CA PRO A 65 18.11 23.96 -0.88
C PRO A 65 18.28 23.83 -2.40
N LEU A 66 18.87 22.74 -2.90
CA LEU A 66 19.00 22.47 -4.34
C LEU A 66 17.63 22.23 -4.98
N LEU A 67 16.73 21.60 -4.22
CA LEU A 67 15.36 21.31 -4.64
C LEU A 67 14.37 22.43 -4.30
N GLY A 68 14.80 23.49 -3.61
CA GLY A 68 13.93 24.60 -3.26
C GLY A 68 13.20 24.43 -1.92
N PHE A 69 13.70 23.59 -1.02
CA PHE A 69 13.18 23.40 0.33
C PHE A 69 14.09 24.05 1.35
N GLU A 70 13.51 24.64 2.40
CA GLU A 70 14.27 25.24 3.49
C GLU A 70 14.87 24.17 4.42
N SER A 71 14.22 23.02 4.51
CA SER A 71 14.64 21.91 5.38
C SER A 71 14.19 20.55 4.87
N PHE A 72 14.78 19.49 5.41
CA PHE A 72 14.33 18.12 5.14
C PHE A 72 12.92 17.85 5.70
N GLU A 73 12.56 18.50 6.81
CA GLU A 73 11.22 18.40 7.39
C GLU A 73 10.13 18.94 6.45
N GLU A 74 10.40 20.06 5.78
CA GLU A 74 9.48 20.62 4.78
C GLU A 74 9.29 19.66 3.59
N LEU A 75 10.39 19.07 3.11
CA LEU A 75 10.34 18.07 2.04
C LEU A 75 9.52 16.84 2.47
N VAL A 76 9.74 16.36 3.69
CA VAL A 76 9.01 15.23 4.29
C VAL A 76 7.52 15.54 4.41
N LYS A 77 7.15 16.76 4.81
CA LYS A 77 5.76 17.20 4.88
C LYS A 77 5.09 17.14 3.49
N GLN A 78 5.74 17.69 2.47
CA GLN A 78 5.22 17.64 1.10
C GLN A 78 5.15 16.20 0.56
N ARG A 79 6.15 15.35 0.87
CA ARG A 79 6.13 13.92 0.56
C ARG A 79 4.91 13.24 1.16
N ASN A 80 4.61 13.48 2.44
CA ASN A 80 3.47 12.86 3.12
C ASN A 80 2.15 13.28 2.46
N ASP A 81 1.99 14.57 2.17
CA ASP A 81 0.79 15.09 1.51
C ASP A 81 0.62 14.49 0.11
N ILE A 82 1.69 14.48 -0.71
CA ILE A 82 1.66 13.88 -2.05
C ILE A 82 1.36 12.39 -1.97
N PHE A 83 2.09 11.64 -1.15
CA PHE A 83 1.92 10.19 -1.05
C PHE A 83 0.50 9.82 -0.62
N THR A 84 -0.10 10.58 0.29
CA THR A 84 -1.45 10.26 0.79
C THR A 84 -2.58 10.77 -0.11
N THR A 85 -2.36 11.81 -0.92
CA THR A 85 -3.44 12.45 -1.72
C THR A 85 -3.32 12.22 -3.23
N ASP A 86 -2.13 11.91 -3.75
CA ASP A 86 -1.95 11.61 -5.17
C ASP A 86 -2.37 10.17 -5.48
N ILE A 87 -3.55 10.05 -6.09
CA ILE A 87 -4.10 8.76 -6.50
C ILE A 87 -3.69 8.48 -7.95
N TYR A 88 -2.46 8.01 -8.09
CA TYR A 88 -1.86 7.52 -9.34
C TYR A 88 -1.80 8.55 -10.48
N LYS A 89 -1.86 9.85 -10.16
CA LYS A 89 -1.92 10.91 -11.16
C LYS A 89 -0.52 11.41 -11.51
N TYR A 90 0.31 11.69 -10.51
CA TYR A 90 1.68 12.14 -10.71
C TYR A 90 2.71 11.11 -10.25
N VAL A 91 2.41 10.37 -9.19
CA VAL A 91 3.18 9.23 -8.71
C VAL A 91 2.48 7.97 -9.19
N THR A 92 3.07 7.25 -10.13
CA THR A 92 2.42 6.07 -10.72
C THR A 92 2.34 4.92 -9.72
N LEU A 93 1.47 3.94 -9.98
CA LEU A 93 1.45 2.70 -9.18
C LEU A 93 2.84 2.06 -9.12
N GLU A 94 3.57 1.98 -10.24
CA GLU A 94 4.93 1.44 -10.26
C GLU A 94 5.86 2.18 -9.30
N ASN A 95 5.77 3.52 -9.21
CA ASN A 95 6.53 4.30 -8.26
C ASN A 95 6.15 3.96 -6.81
N VAL A 96 4.85 3.84 -6.52
CA VAL A 96 4.36 3.45 -5.18
C VAL A 96 4.87 2.06 -4.78
N LEU A 97 4.76 1.07 -5.66
CA LEU A 97 5.25 -0.28 -5.41
C LEU A 97 6.77 -0.31 -5.21
N THR A 98 7.50 0.52 -5.96
CA THR A 98 8.95 0.66 -5.78
C THR A 98 9.27 1.24 -4.39
N ILE A 99 8.52 2.25 -3.94
CA ILE A 99 8.68 2.80 -2.58
C ILE A 99 8.47 1.71 -1.53
N PHE A 100 7.43 0.87 -1.67
CA PHE A 100 7.20 -0.25 -0.74
C PHE A 100 8.40 -1.21 -0.70
N GLY A 101 8.96 -1.56 -1.85
CA GLY A 101 10.17 -2.38 -1.92
C GLY A 101 11.34 -1.76 -1.14
N THR A 102 11.56 -0.45 -1.28
CA THR A 102 12.64 0.26 -0.59
C THR A 102 12.40 0.40 0.92
N VAL A 103 11.19 0.78 1.34
CA VAL A 103 10.92 1.05 2.77
C VAL A 103 10.92 -0.22 3.61
N ARG A 104 10.60 -1.38 3.03
CA ARG A 104 10.67 -2.69 3.71
C ARG A 104 12.05 -2.98 4.29
N GLU A 105 13.12 -2.52 3.65
CA GLU A 105 14.50 -2.77 4.07
C GLU A 105 14.98 -1.79 5.15
N HIS A 106 14.14 -0.81 5.53
CA HIS A 106 14.48 0.29 6.43
C HIS A 106 13.41 0.47 7.51
N PRO A 107 13.60 -0.10 8.73
CA PRO A 107 12.58 -0.12 9.78
C PRO A 107 11.98 1.24 10.14
N GLU A 108 12.78 2.31 10.17
CA GLU A 108 12.30 3.68 10.46
C GLU A 108 11.33 4.18 9.39
N ASN A 109 11.64 3.93 8.12
CA ASN A 109 10.78 4.31 7.00
C ASN A 109 9.52 3.41 6.93
N LEU A 110 9.62 2.15 7.35
CA LEU A 110 8.49 1.23 7.42
C LEU A 110 7.42 1.72 8.41
N GLN A 111 7.81 2.16 9.60
CA GLN A 111 6.86 2.71 10.59
C GLN A 111 6.14 3.96 10.07
N VAL A 112 6.89 4.86 9.43
CA VAL A 112 6.29 6.05 8.79
C VAL A 112 5.36 5.63 7.65
N MET A 113 5.75 4.63 6.85
CA MET A 113 4.93 4.10 5.76
C MET A 113 3.60 3.54 6.29
N GLN A 114 3.62 2.74 7.35
CA GLN A 114 2.42 2.18 7.98
C GLN A 114 1.42 3.26 8.42
N TYR A 115 1.94 4.35 8.99
CA TYR A 115 1.11 5.51 9.34
C TYR A 115 0.49 6.19 8.11
N LEU A 116 1.29 6.47 7.08
CA LEU A 116 0.83 7.16 5.86
C LEU A 116 -0.14 6.30 5.05
N LEU A 117 0.07 4.99 5.03
CA LEU A 117 -0.70 4.03 4.27
C LEU A 117 -2.19 4.13 4.62
N LYS A 118 -2.55 4.16 5.92
CA LYS A 118 -3.95 4.26 6.36
C LYS A 118 -4.66 5.43 5.69
N ARG A 119 -4.04 6.62 5.70
CA ARG A 119 -4.60 7.84 5.08
C ARG A 119 -4.67 7.73 3.55
N ARG A 120 -3.65 7.15 2.93
CA ARG A 120 -3.60 6.92 1.48
C ARG A 120 -4.76 6.03 1.03
N LEU A 121 -4.97 4.90 1.70
CA LEU A 121 -6.03 3.94 1.34
C LEU A 121 -7.42 4.57 1.49
N ILE A 122 -7.67 5.31 2.57
CA ILE A 122 -8.93 6.06 2.76
C ILE A 122 -9.18 7.01 1.58
N ASN A 123 -8.16 7.72 1.10
CA ASN A 123 -8.32 8.64 -0.02
C ASN A 123 -8.55 7.91 -1.36
N ILE A 124 -7.90 6.77 -1.59
CA ILE A 124 -8.15 5.91 -2.75
C ILE A 124 -9.59 5.40 -2.73
N GLU A 125 -10.03 4.85 -1.60
CA GLU A 125 -11.38 4.30 -1.40
C GLU A 125 -12.45 5.38 -1.63
N ARG A 126 -12.29 6.58 -1.04
CA ARG A 126 -13.19 7.72 -1.30
C ARG A 126 -13.27 8.11 -2.77
N GLN A 127 -12.15 8.07 -3.49
CA GLN A 127 -12.15 8.38 -4.92
C GLN A 127 -12.86 7.29 -5.72
N ILE A 128 -12.70 6.02 -5.35
CA ILE A 128 -13.42 4.91 -5.97
C ILE A 128 -14.93 5.04 -5.72
N GLU A 129 -15.36 5.34 -4.49
CA GLU A 129 -16.78 5.61 -4.18
C GLU A 129 -17.35 6.75 -5.04
N ALA A 130 -16.60 7.84 -5.18
CA ALA A 130 -17.06 9.02 -5.90
C ALA A 130 -17.12 8.83 -7.43
N THR A 131 -16.28 7.95 -8.00
CA THR A 131 -16.09 7.90 -9.48
C THR A 131 -16.32 6.53 -10.09
N VAL A 132 -16.26 5.46 -9.30
CA VAL A 132 -16.33 4.05 -9.73
C VAL A 132 -15.37 3.75 -10.90
N ASN A 133 -14.20 4.41 -10.89
CA ASN A 133 -13.23 4.30 -11.97
C ASN A 133 -12.51 2.93 -11.94
N SER A 134 -12.78 2.09 -12.94
CA SER A 134 -12.22 0.73 -13.03
C SER A 134 -10.68 0.70 -13.05
N LEU A 135 -10.02 1.67 -13.68
CA LEU A 135 -8.56 1.75 -13.71
C LEU A 135 -7.98 2.04 -12.33
N ILE A 136 -8.65 2.86 -11.52
CA ILE A 136 -8.24 3.13 -10.13
C ILE A 136 -8.46 1.87 -9.29
N ILE A 137 -9.58 1.18 -9.46
CA ILE A 137 -9.89 -0.07 -8.75
C ILE A 137 -8.82 -1.14 -9.02
N GLU A 138 -8.39 -1.33 -10.27
CA GLU A 138 -7.35 -2.32 -10.59
C GLU A 138 -5.99 -1.95 -10.01
N LYS A 139 -5.63 -0.66 -10.02
CA LYS A 139 -4.41 -0.19 -9.34
C LYS A 139 -4.49 -0.36 -7.83
N TYR A 140 -5.64 -0.08 -7.23
CA TYR A 140 -5.87 -0.28 -5.80
C TYR A 140 -5.74 -1.75 -5.40
N LYS A 141 -6.30 -2.68 -6.19
CA LYS A 141 -6.11 -4.13 -5.99
C LYS A 141 -4.63 -4.53 -6.02
N ALA A 142 -3.86 -4.00 -6.97
CA ALA A 142 -2.44 -4.27 -7.06
C ALA A 142 -1.66 -3.69 -5.88
N GLU A 143 -1.98 -2.46 -5.47
CA GLU A 143 -1.36 -1.82 -4.31
C GLU A 143 -1.64 -2.59 -3.01
N MET A 144 -2.88 -3.00 -2.78
CA MET A 144 -3.26 -3.78 -1.59
C MET A 144 -2.57 -5.13 -1.52
N ARG A 145 -2.37 -5.82 -2.66
CA ARG A 145 -1.58 -7.05 -2.68
C ARG A 145 -0.13 -6.79 -2.25
N ALA A 146 0.48 -5.72 -2.75
CA ALA A 146 1.84 -5.36 -2.37
C ALA A 146 1.94 -4.97 -0.89
N VAL A 147 0.97 -4.22 -0.38
CA VAL A 147 0.88 -3.86 1.06
C VAL A 147 1.03 -5.09 1.95
N TYR A 148 0.31 -6.18 1.66
CA TYR A 148 0.41 -7.41 2.44
C TYR A 148 1.64 -8.25 2.09
N ASN A 149 1.94 -8.44 0.81
CA ASN A 149 3.02 -9.34 0.36
C ASN A 149 4.42 -8.79 0.64
N ASP A 150 4.58 -7.47 0.60
CA ASP A 150 5.85 -6.81 0.88
C ASP A 150 6.03 -6.52 2.38
N GLY A 151 5.10 -6.97 3.23
CA GLY A 151 5.19 -6.80 4.68
C GLY A 151 5.05 -5.34 5.14
N ILE A 152 4.36 -4.51 4.36
CA ILE A 152 4.04 -3.14 4.76
C ILE A 152 2.95 -3.16 5.83
N ALA A 153 1.89 -3.95 5.61
CA ALA A 153 0.86 -4.18 6.61
C ALA A 153 1.39 -5.03 7.76
N ASP A 154 1.12 -4.59 8.98
CA ASP A 154 1.29 -5.37 10.20
C ASP A 154 -0.03 -6.02 10.63
N ILE A 155 0.04 -6.83 11.69
CA ILE A 155 -1.12 -7.53 12.24
C ILE A 155 -2.19 -6.52 12.68
N GLU A 156 -1.80 -5.41 13.30
CA GLU A 156 -2.76 -4.38 13.75
C GLU A 156 -3.55 -3.79 12.59
N PHE A 157 -2.89 -3.48 11.47
CA PHE A 157 -3.55 -3.04 10.25
C PHE A 157 -4.55 -4.06 9.71
N ALA A 158 -4.16 -5.34 9.64
CA ALA A 158 -5.05 -6.41 9.17
C ALA A 158 -6.26 -6.61 10.10
N GLU A 159 -6.05 -6.54 11.42
CA GLU A 159 -7.11 -6.63 12.43
C GLU A 159 -8.13 -5.48 12.28
N GLU A 160 -7.67 -4.24 12.11
CA GLU A 160 -8.55 -3.10 11.85
C GLU A 160 -9.43 -3.33 10.60
N ARG A 161 -8.85 -3.85 9.52
CA ARG A 161 -9.56 -4.18 8.27
C ARG A 161 -10.58 -5.31 8.44
N LEU A 162 -10.25 -6.36 9.21
CA LEU A 162 -11.12 -7.52 9.45
C LEU A 162 -12.25 -7.23 10.44
N ASN A 163 -12.07 -6.27 11.35
CA ASN A 163 -13.10 -5.89 12.33
C ASN A 163 -14.24 -5.05 11.73
N THR A 164 -14.08 -4.55 10.51
CA THR A 164 -15.12 -3.76 9.82
C THR A 164 -16.12 -4.67 9.11
N GLN A 165 -17.22 -5.07 9.75
CA GLN A 165 -18.11 -6.13 9.25
C GLN A 165 -18.56 -5.96 7.77
N ASP A 166 -19.02 -4.78 7.37
CA ASP A 166 -19.61 -4.55 6.04
C ASP A 166 -18.70 -3.74 5.10
N SER A 167 -17.43 -4.13 5.01
CA SER A 167 -16.49 -3.45 4.09
C SER A 167 -16.68 -3.93 2.64
N GLY A 168 -17.41 -3.13 1.85
CA GLY A 168 -17.54 -3.35 0.39
C GLY A 168 -16.17 -3.40 -0.31
N PHE A 169 -15.18 -2.66 0.19
CA PHE A 169 -13.81 -2.71 -0.31
C PHE A 169 -13.09 -4.02 0.01
N ARG A 170 -13.26 -4.59 1.22
CA ARG A 170 -12.69 -5.90 1.56
C ARG A 170 -13.20 -6.98 0.59
N ALA A 171 -14.51 -6.95 0.31
CA ALA A 171 -15.14 -7.84 -0.65
C ALA A 171 -14.65 -7.63 -2.10
N LEU A 172 -14.51 -6.35 -2.52
CA LEU A 172 -14.01 -5.95 -3.84
C LEU A 172 -12.58 -6.44 -4.10
N LEU A 173 -11.73 -6.38 -3.07
CA LEU A 173 -10.32 -6.78 -3.13
C LEU A 173 -10.13 -8.29 -2.97
N ASN A 174 -11.13 -8.99 -2.43
CA ASN A 174 -10.95 -10.32 -1.85
C ASN A 174 -9.83 -10.33 -0.78
N GLU A 175 -9.79 -9.28 0.03
CA GLU A 175 -8.67 -9.01 0.91
C GLU A 175 -8.50 -10.05 2.01
N VAL A 176 -9.58 -10.66 2.50
CA VAL A 176 -9.50 -11.78 3.45
C VAL A 176 -8.57 -12.88 2.92
N CYS A 177 -8.68 -13.23 1.64
CA CYS A 177 -7.78 -14.21 1.04
C CYS A 177 -6.34 -13.68 0.94
N ILE A 178 -6.16 -12.38 0.66
CA ILE A 178 -4.82 -11.76 0.58
C ILE A 178 -4.13 -11.83 1.95
N ILE A 179 -4.83 -11.55 3.04
CA ILE A 179 -4.31 -11.62 4.42
C ILE A 179 -3.89 -13.06 4.78
N ILE A 180 -4.69 -14.05 4.38
CA ILE A 180 -4.37 -15.47 4.61
C ILE A 180 -3.15 -15.88 3.78
N GLU A 181 -3.11 -15.50 2.50
CA GLU A 181 -2.03 -15.84 1.57
C GLU A 181 -0.70 -15.20 1.96
N SER A 182 -0.72 -13.98 2.51
CA SER A 182 0.46 -13.31 3.08
C SER A 182 0.92 -13.92 4.41
N LYS A 183 0.16 -14.88 4.97
CA LYS A 183 0.42 -15.57 6.24
C LYS A 183 0.44 -14.63 7.45
N LEU A 184 -0.21 -13.47 7.33
CA LEU A 184 -0.26 -12.49 8.40
C LEU A 184 -1.21 -12.93 9.53
N ILE A 185 -2.34 -13.53 9.16
CA ILE A 185 -3.31 -14.13 10.10
C ILE A 185 -3.73 -15.50 9.56
N PRO A 186 -3.73 -16.56 10.38
CA PRO A 186 -4.16 -17.89 9.97
C PRO A 186 -5.60 -17.93 9.44
N ALA A 187 -5.85 -18.80 8.45
CA ALA A 187 -7.18 -18.97 7.86
C ALA A 187 -8.25 -19.33 8.88
N GLY A 188 -7.92 -20.22 9.84
CA GLY A 188 -8.84 -20.60 10.93
C GLY A 188 -9.28 -19.40 11.75
N ASP A 189 -8.32 -18.57 12.19
CA ASP A 189 -8.60 -17.40 13.02
C ASP A 189 -9.49 -16.37 12.32
N ILE A 190 -9.45 -16.30 10.98
CA ILE A 190 -10.33 -15.42 10.20
C ILE A 190 -11.68 -16.08 9.94
N PHE A 191 -11.69 -17.37 9.59
CA PHE A 191 -12.89 -18.10 9.18
C PHE A 191 -13.95 -18.20 10.27
N PHE A 192 -13.54 -18.28 11.53
CA PHE A 192 -14.46 -18.38 12.67
C PHE A 192 -14.97 -17.03 13.18
N ARG A 193 -14.56 -15.90 12.58
CA ARG A 193 -15.03 -14.57 12.97
C ARG A 193 -16.45 -14.33 12.47
N ASP A 194 -17.21 -13.60 13.27
CA ASP A 194 -18.56 -13.16 12.90
C ASP A 194 -18.55 -11.87 12.06
N THR A 195 -17.43 -11.14 12.07
CA THR A 195 -17.23 -9.95 11.21
C THR A 195 -16.97 -10.30 9.75
N ILE A 196 -16.75 -11.58 9.44
CA ILE A 196 -16.43 -12.04 8.08
C ILE A 196 -17.69 -12.60 7.44
N LEU A 197 -18.04 -12.04 6.27
CA LEU A 197 -19.30 -12.36 5.62
C LEU A 197 -19.30 -13.78 5.05
N PRO A 198 -20.47 -14.44 4.97
CA PRO A 198 -20.58 -15.78 4.38
C PRO A 198 -19.96 -15.90 2.99
N GLN A 199 -20.10 -14.87 2.15
CA GLN A 199 -19.54 -14.84 0.80
C GLN A 199 -18.01 -14.71 0.79
N GLU A 200 -17.44 -14.06 1.80
CA GLU A 200 -15.98 -14.02 1.99
C GLU A 200 -15.47 -15.39 2.42
N LYS A 201 -16.17 -16.06 3.34
CA LYS A 201 -15.88 -17.45 3.73
C LYS A 201 -15.96 -18.41 2.54
N HIS A 202 -16.96 -18.26 1.68
CA HIS A 202 -17.04 -19.03 0.42
C HIS A 202 -15.78 -18.87 -0.46
N LYS A 203 -15.21 -17.66 -0.54
CA LYS A 203 -13.95 -17.44 -1.30
C LYS A 203 -12.74 -18.11 -0.65
N ILE A 204 -12.67 -18.15 0.67
CA ILE A 204 -11.63 -18.89 1.40
C ILE A 204 -11.72 -20.39 1.03
N LEU A 205 -12.93 -20.93 1.05
CA LEU A 205 -13.21 -22.34 0.71
C LEU A 205 -12.87 -22.64 -0.75
N SER A 206 -13.31 -21.82 -1.70
CA SER A 206 -13.08 -22.05 -3.13
C SER A 206 -11.59 -22.01 -3.51
N LYS A 207 -10.76 -21.33 -2.70
CA LYS A 207 -9.30 -21.34 -2.84
C LYS A 207 -8.60 -22.51 -2.13
N GLY A 208 -9.34 -23.38 -1.45
CA GLY A 208 -8.78 -24.51 -0.70
C GLY A 208 -7.93 -24.09 0.51
N LEU A 209 -8.16 -22.89 1.05
CA LEU A 209 -7.37 -22.34 2.16
C LEU A 209 -7.79 -22.90 3.54
N MET A 210 -8.84 -23.72 3.59
CA MET A 210 -9.40 -24.27 4.83
C MET A 210 -9.41 -25.80 4.82
N PRO A 211 -8.80 -26.45 5.83
CA PRO A 211 -8.94 -27.88 6.07
C PRO A 211 -10.39 -28.30 6.29
N ARG A 212 -10.74 -29.51 5.84
CA ARG A 212 -12.09 -30.07 5.95
C ARG A 212 -12.60 -30.14 7.40
N ASP A 213 -11.72 -30.50 8.33
CA ASP A 213 -12.08 -30.68 9.73
C ASP A 213 -12.55 -29.37 10.36
N LEU A 214 -11.88 -28.25 10.06
CA LEU A 214 -12.30 -26.92 10.55
C LEU A 214 -13.66 -26.49 9.99
N ILE A 215 -13.99 -26.88 8.75
CA ILE A 215 -15.31 -26.61 8.16
C ILE A 215 -16.40 -27.38 8.91
N GLN A 216 -16.12 -28.64 9.27
CA GLN A 216 -17.05 -29.45 10.06
C GLN A 216 -17.24 -28.86 11.45
N THR A 217 -16.16 -28.44 12.13
CA THR A 217 -16.26 -27.75 13.41
C THR A 217 -17.10 -26.48 13.34
N ARG A 218 -16.98 -25.66 12.28
CA ARG A 218 -17.83 -24.47 12.14
C ARG A 218 -19.30 -24.81 11.90
N LEU A 219 -19.62 -25.92 11.25
CA LEU A 219 -21.00 -26.40 11.07
C LEU A 219 -21.67 -26.84 12.37
N GLU A 220 -20.88 -27.19 13.39
CA GLU A 220 -21.37 -27.56 14.73
C GLU A 220 -21.69 -26.35 15.61
N ASP A 221 -21.26 -25.15 15.20
CA ASP A 221 -21.54 -23.90 15.91
C ASP A 221 -23.05 -23.58 15.87
N GLU A 222 -23.64 -23.36 17.05
CA GLU A 222 -25.07 -23.08 17.21
C GLU A 222 -25.47 -21.72 16.61
N ASN A 223 -24.53 -20.77 16.55
CA ASN A 223 -24.79 -19.39 16.14
C ASN A 223 -24.51 -19.13 14.65
N ILE A 224 -24.17 -20.16 13.87
CA ILE A 224 -23.92 -20.00 12.44
C ILE A 224 -25.19 -19.56 11.70
N SER A 225 -25.04 -18.57 10.80
CA SER A 225 -26.15 -18.13 9.97
C SER A 225 -26.59 -19.24 9.00
N GLN A 226 -27.88 -19.24 8.62
CA GLN A 226 -28.40 -20.22 7.66
C GLN A 226 -27.72 -20.11 6.29
N GLU A 227 -27.37 -18.89 5.88
CA GLU A 227 -26.64 -18.65 4.63
C GLU A 227 -25.23 -19.27 4.68
N GLU A 228 -24.48 -19.01 5.76
CA GLU A 228 -23.15 -19.61 5.94
C GLU A 228 -23.27 -21.14 5.97
N LYS A 229 -24.23 -21.69 6.72
CA LYS A 229 -24.46 -23.14 6.81
C LYS A 229 -24.71 -23.78 5.45
N GLN A 230 -25.51 -23.13 4.60
CA GLN A 230 -25.77 -23.59 3.23
C GLN A 230 -24.47 -23.64 2.40
N ILE A 231 -23.67 -22.57 2.45
CA ILE A 231 -22.37 -22.47 1.77
C ILE A 231 -21.43 -23.60 2.19
N LEU A 232 -21.32 -23.87 3.50
CA LEU A 232 -20.44 -24.92 4.02
C LEU A 232 -20.90 -26.31 3.58
N TYR A 233 -22.20 -26.60 3.61
CA TYR A 233 -22.73 -27.88 3.14
C TYR A 233 -22.51 -28.08 1.64
N ASP A 234 -22.75 -27.06 0.83
CA ASP A 234 -22.57 -27.15 -0.62
C ASP A 234 -21.11 -27.41 -0.99
N TYR A 235 -20.18 -26.73 -0.32
CA TYR A 235 -18.74 -26.97 -0.50
C TYR A 235 -18.35 -28.41 -0.14
N LEU A 236 -18.81 -28.93 1.02
CA LEU A 236 -18.51 -30.30 1.44
C LEU A 236 -19.14 -31.37 0.55
N ARG A 237 -20.25 -31.08 -0.13
CA ARG A 237 -20.86 -31.98 -1.12
C ARG A 237 -20.05 -32.04 -2.41
N GLN A 238 -19.57 -30.89 -2.89
CA GLN A 238 -18.78 -30.81 -4.13
C GLN A 238 -17.41 -31.48 -4.01
N THR A 239 -16.80 -31.44 -2.82
CA THR A 239 -15.47 -32.03 -2.53
C THR A 239 -15.51 -33.51 -2.08
N ARG A 240 -16.66 -34.20 -2.20
CA ARG A 240 -16.80 -35.66 -1.93
C ARG A 240 -16.57 -36.55 -3.16
N ILE A 241 -16.36 -35.96 -4.34
CA ILE A 241 -16.03 -36.64 -5.61
C ILE A 241 -14.52 -36.57 -5.79
#